data_AF-A0A2E4ZW69-F1
#
_entry.id   AF-A0A2E4ZW69-F1
#
_cell.length_a   1.000
_cell.length_b   1.000
_cell.length_c   1.000
_cell.angle_alpha   90.00
_cell.angle_beta   90.00
_cell.angle_gamma   90.00
#
_symmetry.space_group_name_H-M   'P 1'
#
loop_
_entity.id
_entity.type
_entity.pdbx_description
1 polymer ?
#
loop_
_entity_poly.entity_id
_entity_poly.type
_entity_poly.pdbx_seq_one_letter_code
_entity_poly.pdbx_strand_id
1 'polypeptide(L)'
;MKASDKQSSIPSSSKEVPAELVQLMMKYQRRIFAYIHTLVPYRSDAEDILQESCLTICEKFDEFTPGTNFYSWACQVAYWKVKAARKKFATSKVIFNQEVLDVVAETRVKMEHELDYRHDALSHCLEKLNPRDRRMILTRYEPGNSVSQAAQACGRTIQGAYKALTRIRKVLHDCVTFQVSLEGNA
;
A
#
# COMPACT_ATOMS: atom_id res chain seq x y z
N MET A 1 -30.60 -53.05 -18.61
CA MET A 1 -30.46 -52.06 -17.52
C MET A 1 -29.12 -52.29 -16.81
N LYS A 2 -28.05 -51.66 -17.31
CA LYS A 2 -26.76 -51.51 -16.59
C LYS A 2 -26.24 -50.13 -16.96
N ALA A 3 -26.42 -49.18 -16.05
CA ALA A 3 -25.86 -47.85 -16.17
C ALA A 3 -24.33 -47.97 -16.02
N SER A 4 -23.60 -47.53 -17.04
CA SER A 4 -22.16 -47.32 -16.97
C SER A 4 -21.94 -45.93 -16.41
N ASP A 5 -21.53 -45.83 -15.15
CA ASP A 5 -21.01 -44.60 -14.58
C ASP A 5 -19.58 -44.40 -15.11
N LYS A 6 -19.42 -43.46 -16.04
CA LYS A 6 -18.11 -42.92 -16.40
C LYS A 6 -17.72 -41.93 -15.31
N GLN A 7 -16.81 -42.33 -14.42
CA GLN A 7 -16.02 -41.37 -13.65
C GLN A 7 -15.35 -40.41 -14.64
N SER A 8 -15.86 -39.18 -14.70
CA SER A 8 -15.19 -38.06 -15.36
C SER A 8 -14.09 -37.57 -14.44
N SER A 9 -12.85 -37.87 -14.80
CA SER A 9 -11.63 -37.37 -14.16
C SER A 9 -11.58 -35.86 -14.36
N ILE A 10 -11.83 -35.08 -13.31
CA ILE A 10 -11.55 -33.65 -13.28
C ILE A 10 -10.02 -33.51 -13.19
N PRO A 11 -9.31 -32.85 -14.13
CA PRO A 11 -7.90 -32.59 -13.96
C PRO A 11 -7.73 -31.45 -12.95
N SER A 12 -7.43 -31.77 -11.70
CA SER A 12 -7.03 -30.80 -10.68
C SER A 12 -5.60 -30.33 -10.95
N SER A 13 -5.42 -29.41 -11.89
CA SER A 13 -4.17 -28.63 -12.00
C SER A 13 -4.21 -27.47 -11.00
N SER A 14 -4.25 -27.80 -9.71
CA SER A 14 -4.04 -26.81 -8.65
C SER A 14 -2.54 -26.56 -8.57
N LYS A 15 -2.03 -25.51 -9.24
CA LYS A 15 -0.66 -25.04 -8.94
C LYS A 15 -0.65 -24.66 -7.46
N GLU A 16 0.11 -25.39 -6.65
CA GLU A 16 0.33 -25.02 -5.25
C GLU A 16 1.09 -23.68 -5.21
N VAL A 17 0.58 -22.74 -4.43
CA VAL A 17 1.21 -21.41 -4.27
C VAL A 17 2.49 -21.60 -3.44
N PRO A 18 3.68 -21.26 -3.95
CA PRO A 18 4.92 -21.46 -3.21
C PRO A 18 4.92 -20.66 -1.89
N ALA A 19 5.43 -21.26 -0.81
CA ALA A 19 5.50 -20.59 0.49
C ALA A 19 6.30 -19.28 0.45
N GLU A 20 7.35 -19.22 -0.38
CA GLU A 20 8.13 -18.01 -0.63
C GLU A 20 7.28 -16.87 -1.20
N LEU A 21 6.42 -17.18 -2.19
CA LEU A 21 5.49 -16.20 -2.74
C LEU A 21 4.54 -15.68 -1.67
N VAL A 22 4.02 -16.55 -0.80
CA VAL A 22 3.13 -16.12 0.31
C VAL A 22 3.86 -15.13 1.23
N GLN A 23 5.10 -15.43 1.61
CA GLN A 23 5.90 -14.53 2.46
C GLN A 23 6.16 -13.18 1.78
N LEU A 24 6.52 -13.19 0.50
CA LEU A 24 6.75 -11.98 -0.29
C LEU A 24 5.46 -11.15 -0.43
N MET A 25 4.32 -11.80 -0.69
CA MET A 25 3.02 -11.13 -0.76
C MET A 25 2.62 -10.50 0.57
N MET A 26 2.75 -11.23 1.69
CA MET A 26 2.47 -10.67 3.02
C MET A 26 3.34 -9.45 3.33
N LYS A 27 4.61 -9.46 2.88
CA LYS A 27 5.55 -8.36 3.08
C LYS A 27 5.23 -7.14 2.20
N TYR A 28 4.91 -7.35 0.91
CA TYR A 28 4.87 -6.26 -0.06
C TYR A 28 3.48 -5.84 -0.53
N GLN A 29 2.41 -6.59 -0.26
CA GLN A 29 1.05 -6.29 -0.76
C GLN A 29 0.60 -4.86 -0.45
N ARG A 30 0.83 -4.37 0.77
CA ARG A 30 0.47 -2.99 1.15
C ARG A 30 1.27 -1.93 0.39
N ARG A 31 2.52 -2.22 0.06
CA ARG A 31 3.40 -1.32 -0.71
C ARG A 31 3.00 -1.31 -2.19
N ILE A 32 2.65 -2.47 -2.73
CA ILE A 32 2.12 -2.61 -4.10
C ILE A 32 0.79 -1.84 -4.21
N PHE A 33 -0.08 -1.97 -3.21
CA PHE A 33 -1.31 -1.18 -3.12
C PHE A 33 -1.02 0.32 -3.11
N ALA A 34 -0.11 0.79 -2.25
CA ALA A 34 0.26 2.20 -2.18
C ALA A 34 0.82 2.72 -3.51
N TYR A 35 1.65 1.90 -4.19
CA TYR A 35 2.14 2.19 -5.54
C TYR A 35 0.98 2.36 -6.53
N ILE A 36 0.08 1.37 -6.64
CA ILE A 36 -1.08 1.43 -7.55
C ILE A 36 -1.93 2.66 -7.26
N HIS A 37 -2.21 2.94 -5.98
CA HIS A 37 -3.05 4.05 -5.56
C HIS A 37 -2.47 5.42 -5.93
N THR A 38 -1.17 5.55 -6.16
CA THR A 38 -0.58 6.78 -6.68
C THR A 38 -0.86 7.01 -8.17
N LEU A 39 -1.28 5.95 -8.89
CA LEU A 39 -1.46 5.94 -10.33
C LEU A 39 -2.93 5.96 -10.77
N VAL A 40 -3.87 5.84 -9.82
CA VAL A 40 -5.32 5.83 -10.07
C VAL A 40 -6.06 6.77 -9.11
N PRO A 41 -7.20 7.36 -9.54
CA PRO A 41 -7.88 8.40 -8.77
C PRO A 41 -8.66 7.85 -7.57
N TYR A 42 -9.24 6.66 -7.69
CA TYR A 42 -10.10 6.09 -6.66
C TYR A 42 -9.44 4.91 -5.95
N ARG A 43 -9.73 4.80 -4.66
CA ARG A 43 -9.25 3.69 -3.83
C ARG A 43 -9.79 2.34 -4.32
N SER A 44 -11.07 2.29 -4.70
CA SER A 44 -11.71 1.09 -5.24
C SER A 44 -10.97 0.55 -6.46
N ASP A 45 -10.60 1.43 -7.40
CA ASP A 45 -9.84 1.04 -8.60
C ASP A 45 -8.49 0.43 -8.20
N ALA A 46 -7.84 0.98 -7.18
CA ALA A 46 -6.57 0.45 -6.69
C ALA A 46 -6.72 -0.93 -6.03
N GLU A 47 -7.83 -1.17 -5.32
CA GLU A 47 -8.14 -2.46 -4.70
C GLU A 47 -8.40 -3.53 -5.77
N ASP A 48 -9.19 -3.20 -6.80
CA ASP A 48 -9.47 -4.08 -7.94
C ASP A 48 -8.19 -4.41 -8.73
N ILE A 49 -7.38 -3.40 -9.04
CA ILE A 49 -6.11 -3.58 -9.75
C ILE A 49 -5.13 -4.40 -8.90
N LEU A 50 -5.08 -4.18 -7.59
CA LEU A 50 -4.25 -4.99 -6.71
C LEU A 50 -4.66 -6.46 -6.78
N GLN A 51 -5.97 -6.75 -6.71
CA GLN A 51 -6.47 -8.12 -6.81
C GLN A 51 -6.08 -8.77 -8.15
N GLU A 52 -6.28 -8.09 -9.27
CA GLU A 52 -5.85 -8.59 -10.58
C GLU A 52 -4.32 -8.77 -10.67
N SER A 53 -3.56 -7.90 -10.03
CA SER A 53 -2.10 -7.98 -9.97
C SER A 53 -1.65 -9.18 -9.16
N CYS A 54 -2.26 -9.43 -7.99
CA CYS A 54 -1.98 -10.60 -7.16
C CYS A 54 -2.21 -11.90 -7.94
N LEU A 55 -3.29 -12.00 -8.71
CA LEU A 55 -3.57 -13.18 -9.54
C LEU A 55 -2.46 -13.40 -10.58
N THR A 56 -2.09 -12.35 -11.31
CA THR A 56 -1.02 -12.45 -12.32
C THR A 56 0.35 -12.70 -11.70
N ILE A 57 0.63 -12.16 -10.51
CA ILE A 57 1.84 -12.46 -9.74
C ILE A 57 1.89 -13.96 -9.40
N CYS A 58 0.79 -14.54 -8.91
CA CYS A 58 0.73 -15.97 -8.62
C CYS A 58 0.93 -16.84 -9.87
N GLU A 59 0.31 -16.47 -10.99
CA GLU A 59 0.44 -17.20 -12.26
C GLU A 59 1.86 -17.17 -12.82
N LYS A 60 2.55 -16.03 -12.65
CA LYS A 60 3.87 -15.74 -13.23
C LYS A 60 5.02 -15.83 -12.24
N PHE A 61 4.79 -16.34 -11.03
CA PHE A 61 5.85 -16.38 -10.02
C PHE A 61 7.04 -17.24 -10.47
N ASP A 62 6.80 -18.24 -11.33
CA ASP A 62 7.86 -19.04 -11.95
C ASP A 62 8.82 -18.21 -12.84
N GLU A 63 8.39 -17.02 -13.29
CA GLU A 63 9.22 -16.06 -14.05
C GLU A 63 10.05 -15.13 -13.14
N PHE A 64 9.74 -15.08 -11.83
CA PHE A 64 10.49 -14.28 -10.89
C PHE A 64 11.82 -14.96 -10.56
N THR A 65 12.91 -14.19 -10.60
CA THR A 65 14.24 -14.71 -10.21
C THR A 65 14.46 -14.47 -8.71
N PRO A 66 14.57 -15.52 -7.88
CA PRO A 66 14.83 -15.37 -6.45
C PRO A 66 16.11 -14.58 -6.17
N GLY A 67 16.10 -13.80 -5.10
CA GLY A 67 17.21 -12.90 -4.73
C GLY A 67 17.21 -11.54 -5.46
N THR A 68 16.35 -11.33 -6.45
CA THR A 68 16.11 -10.00 -7.05
C THR A 68 15.04 -9.22 -6.28
N ASN A 69 14.85 -7.93 -6.60
CA ASN A 69 13.86 -7.09 -5.93
C ASN A 69 12.42 -7.47 -6.37
N PHE A 70 11.75 -8.27 -5.53
CA PHE A 70 10.35 -8.68 -5.72
C PHE A 70 9.40 -7.49 -5.84
N TYR A 71 9.58 -6.43 -5.04
CA TYR A 71 8.71 -5.26 -5.09
C TYR A 71 8.74 -4.59 -6.46
N SER A 72 9.94 -4.36 -7.01
CA SER A 72 10.12 -3.79 -8.35
C SER A 72 9.45 -4.64 -9.43
N TRP A 73 9.64 -5.97 -9.38
CA TRP A 73 9.00 -6.90 -10.32
C TRP A 73 7.46 -6.89 -10.19
N ALA A 74 6.94 -6.93 -8.96
CA ALA A 74 5.50 -6.87 -8.70
C ALA A 74 4.88 -5.52 -9.13
N CYS A 75 5.58 -4.41 -8.90
CA CYS A 75 5.18 -3.09 -9.38
C CYS A 75 5.13 -3.02 -10.92
N GLN A 76 6.03 -3.72 -11.62
CA GLN A 76 5.97 -3.83 -13.08
C GLN A 76 4.70 -4.56 -13.54
N VAL A 77 4.33 -5.67 -12.88
CA VAL A 77 3.07 -6.38 -13.16
C VAL A 77 1.88 -5.46 -12.91
N ALA A 78 1.84 -4.81 -11.74
CA ALA A 78 0.77 -3.91 -11.36
C ALA A 78 0.63 -2.71 -12.30
N TYR A 79 1.74 -2.16 -12.77
CA TYR A 79 1.75 -1.05 -13.72
C TYR A 79 1.08 -1.41 -15.06
N TRP A 80 1.28 -2.62 -15.58
CA TRP A 80 0.59 -3.08 -16.77
C TRP A 80 -0.93 -3.19 -16.55
N LYS A 81 -1.37 -3.63 -15.36
CA LYS A 81 -2.79 -3.64 -14.97
C LYS A 81 -3.36 -2.23 -14.88
N VAL A 82 -2.62 -1.28 -14.30
CA VAL A 82 -2.99 0.15 -14.29
C VAL A 82 -3.15 0.69 -15.71
N LYS A 83 -2.19 0.42 -16.61
CA LYS A 83 -2.28 0.83 -18.03
C LYS A 83 -3.53 0.26 -18.70
N ALA A 84 -3.84 -1.01 -18.47
CA ALA A 84 -5.04 -1.66 -19.02
C ALA A 84 -6.34 -1.06 -18.45
N ALA A 85 -6.42 -0.83 -17.14
CA ALA A 85 -7.56 -0.19 -16.49
C ALA A 85 -7.78 1.23 -17.03
N ARG A 86 -6.71 2.00 -17.20
CA ARG A 86 -6.77 3.36 -17.75
C ARG A 86 -7.28 3.45 -19.18
N LYS A 87 -7.06 2.43 -20.02
CA LYS A 87 -7.67 2.38 -21.36
C LYS A 87 -9.20 2.39 -21.30
N LYS A 88 -9.81 1.82 -20.25
CA LYS A 88 -11.26 1.87 -20.01
C LYS A 88 -11.74 3.28 -19.65
N PHE A 89 -10.86 4.10 -19.06
CA PHE A 89 -11.15 5.48 -18.67
C PHE A 89 -10.73 6.52 -19.71
N ALA A 90 -10.14 6.14 -20.86
CA ALA A 90 -9.63 7.07 -21.87
C ALA A 90 -10.69 8.03 -22.46
N THR A 91 -11.98 7.75 -22.26
CA THR A 91 -13.12 8.62 -22.58
C THR A 91 -13.45 9.66 -21.50
N SER A 92 -12.82 9.59 -20.33
CA SER A 92 -12.95 10.56 -19.24
C SER A 92 -12.07 11.79 -19.47
N LYS A 93 -12.65 12.98 -19.32
CA LYS A 93 -12.06 14.26 -19.77
C LYS A 93 -10.85 14.76 -18.97
N VAL A 94 -10.39 14.07 -17.93
CA VAL A 94 -9.32 14.55 -17.03
C VAL A 94 -8.40 13.41 -16.61
N ILE A 95 -7.52 12.97 -17.51
CA ILE A 95 -6.48 12.00 -17.20
C ILE A 95 -5.13 12.61 -17.61
N PHE A 96 -4.15 12.56 -16.72
CA PHE A 96 -2.76 12.90 -17.05
C PHE A 96 -2.30 12.09 -18.27
N ASN A 97 -1.48 12.69 -19.14
CA ASN A 97 -0.92 11.96 -20.28
C ASN A 97 -0.06 10.77 -19.79
N GLN A 98 0.26 9.85 -20.71
CA GLN A 98 0.98 8.63 -20.33
C GLN A 98 2.38 8.92 -19.80
N GLU A 99 3.07 9.92 -20.37
CA GLU A 99 4.43 10.31 -19.97
C GLU A 99 4.50 10.74 -18.50
N VAL A 100 3.55 11.55 -18.02
CA VAL A 100 3.50 11.96 -16.61
C VAL A 100 3.28 10.74 -15.71
N LEU A 101 2.43 9.80 -16.10
CA LEU A 101 2.22 8.58 -15.33
C LEU A 101 3.49 7.74 -15.22
N ASP A 102 4.23 7.64 -16.32
CA ASP A 102 5.44 6.83 -16.41
C ASP A 102 6.51 7.38 -15.47
N VAL A 103 6.66 8.71 -15.43
CA VAL A 103 7.55 9.39 -14.46
C VAL A 103 7.09 9.16 -13.03
N VAL A 104 5.79 9.27 -12.73
CA VAL A 104 5.27 9.03 -11.37
C VAL A 104 5.51 7.59 -10.92
N ALA A 105 5.25 6.62 -11.81
CA ALA A 105 5.47 5.20 -11.57
C ALA A 105 6.95 4.91 -11.27
N GLU A 106 7.86 5.37 -12.14
CA GLU A 106 9.29 5.17 -11.97
C GLU A 106 9.81 5.82 -10.68
N THR A 107 9.38 7.05 -10.41
CA THR A 107 9.77 7.79 -9.19
C THR A 107 9.33 7.04 -7.94
N ARG A 108 8.11 6.49 -7.92
CA ARG A 108 7.60 5.76 -6.75
C ARG A 108 8.38 4.49 -6.44
N VAL A 109 8.82 3.76 -7.46
CA VAL A 109 9.69 2.59 -7.25
C VAL A 109 11.05 3.01 -6.71
N LYS A 110 11.65 4.10 -7.22
CA LYS A 110 12.95 4.60 -6.72
C LYS A 110 12.91 5.10 -5.27
N MET A 111 11.77 5.63 -4.84
CA MET A 111 11.56 6.11 -3.48
C MET A 111 11.36 4.99 -2.44
N GLU A 112 11.43 3.72 -2.84
CA GLU A 112 11.18 2.56 -1.98
C GLU A 112 11.92 2.64 -0.63
N HIS A 113 13.24 2.79 -0.67
CA HIS A 113 14.08 2.85 0.53
C HIS A 113 13.83 4.10 1.39
N GLU A 114 13.63 5.26 0.74
CA GLU A 114 13.34 6.51 1.45
C GLU A 114 12.02 6.41 2.23
N LEU A 115 11.00 5.79 1.62
CA LEU A 115 9.69 5.62 2.24
C LEU A 115 9.73 4.64 3.42
N ASP A 116 10.49 3.54 3.30
CA ASP A 116 10.70 2.59 4.40
C ASP A 116 11.33 3.30 5.59
N TYR A 117 12.39 4.07 5.34
CA TYR A 117 13.07 4.80 6.39
C TYR A 117 12.19 5.86 7.07
N ARG A 118 11.43 6.62 6.28
CA ARG A 118 10.46 7.59 6.83
C ARG A 118 9.39 6.91 7.68
N HIS A 119 8.97 5.70 7.31
CA HIS A 119 8.03 4.90 8.11
C HIS A 119 8.64 4.41 9.43
N ASP A 120 9.89 3.97 9.41
CA ASP A 120 10.61 3.55 10.62
C ASP A 120 10.84 4.75 11.55
N ALA A 121 11.26 5.88 10.99
CA ALA A 121 11.38 7.15 11.71
C ALA A 121 10.03 7.58 12.33
N LEU A 122 8.93 7.47 11.60
CA LEU A 122 7.60 7.78 12.13
C LEU A 122 7.20 6.83 13.26
N SER A 123 7.49 5.54 13.13
CA SER A 123 7.19 4.53 14.15
C SER A 123 7.93 4.85 15.46
N HIS A 124 9.23 5.15 15.36
CA HIS A 124 10.04 5.63 16.48
C HIS A 124 9.51 6.93 17.09
N CYS A 125 9.15 7.91 16.26
CA CYS A 125 8.63 9.20 16.72
C CYS A 125 7.24 9.07 17.39
N LEU A 126 6.42 8.12 16.95
CA LEU A 126 5.13 7.80 17.60
C LEU A 126 5.32 7.22 19.00
N GLU A 127 6.37 6.45 19.24
CA GLU A 127 6.70 5.90 20.58
C GLU A 127 7.16 6.97 21.56
N LYS A 128 7.77 8.06 21.07
CA LYS A 128 8.16 9.21 21.89
C LYS A 128 6.98 10.08 22.34
N LEU A 129 5.81 9.94 21.72
CA LEU A 129 4.61 10.68 22.14
C LEU A 129 4.11 10.14 23.48
N ASN A 130 3.59 11.05 24.32
CA ASN A 130 2.87 10.60 25.51
C ASN A 130 1.66 9.74 25.11
N PRO A 131 1.22 8.78 25.96
CA PRO A 131 0.17 7.81 25.61
C PRO A 131 -1.14 8.45 25.15
N ARG A 132 -1.49 9.61 25.71
CA ARG A 132 -2.73 10.34 25.37
C ARG A 132 -2.67 10.94 23.97
N ASP A 133 -1.53 11.52 23.59
CA ASP A 133 -1.30 12.11 22.27
C ASP A 133 -1.12 11.02 21.21
N ARG A 134 -0.46 9.91 21.54
CA ARG A 134 -0.37 8.72 20.67
C ARG A 134 -1.75 8.14 20.38
N ARG A 135 -2.60 7.98 21.41
CA ARG A 135 -3.98 7.52 21.22
C ARG A 135 -4.78 8.47 20.32
N MET A 136 -4.67 9.78 20.56
CA MET A 136 -5.38 10.80 19.78
C MET A 136 -5.06 10.72 18.28
N ILE A 137 -3.78 10.62 17.94
CA ILE A 137 -3.36 10.59 16.54
C ILE A 137 -3.74 9.28 15.87
N LEU A 138 -3.55 8.13 16.52
CA LEU A 138 -3.90 6.83 15.97
C LEU A 138 -5.41 6.70 15.72
N THR A 139 -6.24 7.04 16.71
CA THR A 139 -7.70 7.01 16.55
C THR A 139 -8.16 7.94 15.43
N ARG A 140 -7.53 9.12 15.23
CA ARG A 140 -7.92 10.03 14.15
C ARG A 140 -7.65 9.44 12.76
N TYR A 141 -6.60 8.64 12.59
CA TYR A 141 -6.21 8.09 11.28
C TYR A 141 -6.75 6.67 11.02
N GLU A 142 -7.47 6.08 11.98
CA GLU A 142 -8.26 4.89 11.74
C GLU A 142 -9.40 5.18 10.73
N PRO A 143 -9.70 4.23 9.82
CA PRO A 143 -10.79 4.38 8.86
C PRO A 143 -12.12 4.69 9.55
N GLY A 144 -12.85 5.69 9.06
CA GLY A 144 -14.18 6.08 9.58
C GLY A 144 -14.16 6.98 10.82
N ASN A 145 -13.00 7.29 11.40
CA ASN A 145 -12.92 8.13 12.58
C ASN A 145 -12.75 9.63 12.27
N SER A 146 -13.59 10.44 12.90
CA SER A 146 -13.58 11.90 12.87
C SER A 146 -12.73 12.49 14.01
N VAL A 147 -12.44 13.80 13.93
CA VAL A 147 -11.79 14.53 15.03
C VAL A 147 -12.62 14.47 16.31
N SER A 148 -13.95 14.44 16.20
CA SER A 148 -14.86 14.34 17.35
C SER A 148 -14.71 13.00 18.07
N GLN A 149 -14.71 11.89 17.34
CA GLN A 149 -14.51 10.55 17.91
C GLN A 149 -13.14 10.41 18.58
N ALA A 150 -12.08 10.93 17.94
CA ALA A 150 -10.74 10.94 18.54
C ALA A 150 -10.69 11.78 19.83
N ALA A 151 -11.39 12.92 19.86
CA ALA A 151 -11.49 13.77 21.05
C ALA A 151 -12.16 13.02 22.21
N GLN A 152 -13.28 12.35 21.94
CA GLN A 152 -14.02 11.54 22.92
C GLN A 152 -13.16 10.40 23.47
N ALA A 153 -12.48 9.64 22.60
CA ALA A 153 -11.60 8.54 22.98
C ALA A 153 -10.41 8.97 23.88
N CYS A 154 -10.04 10.26 23.82
CA CYS A 154 -8.90 10.82 24.54
C CYS A 154 -9.30 11.79 25.67
N GLY A 155 -10.60 11.89 25.98
CA GLY A 155 -11.14 12.79 27.01
C GLY A 155 -10.82 14.27 26.76
N ARG A 156 -10.82 14.71 25.50
CA ARG A 156 -10.56 16.11 25.11
C ARG A 156 -11.85 16.76 24.61
N THR A 157 -11.96 18.07 24.80
CA THR A 157 -12.95 18.87 24.06
C THR A 157 -12.59 18.90 22.58
N ILE A 158 -13.58 19.13 21.70
CA ILE A 158 -13.36 19.22 20.24
C ILE A 158 -12.31 20.29 19.89
N GLN A 159 -12.40 21.48 20.50
CA GLN A 159 -11.42 22.56 20.30
C GLN A 159 -10.02 22.16 20.83
N GLY A 160 -9.96 21.51 22.00
CA GLY A 160 -8.72 20.99 22.56
C GLY A 160 -8.09 19.89 21.69
N ALA A 161 -8.91 19.09 21.01
CA ALA A 161 -8.49 18.06 20.07
C ALA A 161 -7.86 18.66 18.79
N TYR A 162 -8.44 19.71 18.19
CA TYR A 162 -7.82 20.40 17.05
C TYR A 162 -6.46 20.99 17.40
N LYS A 163 -6.35 21.67 18.55
CA LYS A 163 -5.07 22.21 19.04
C LYS A 163 -4.06 21.09 19.29
N ALA A 164 -4.49 19.99 19.90
CA ALA A 164 -3.65 18.83 20.16
C ALA A 164 -3.14 18.21 18.86
N LEU A 165 -4.02 17.93 17.90
CA LEU A 165 -3.64 17.34 16.60
C LEU A 165 -2.62 18.21 15.87
N THR A 166 -2.82 19.52 15.87
CA THR A 166 -1.87 20.47 15.25
C THR A 166 -0.50 20.37 15.90
N ARG A 167 -0.44 20.39 17.24
CA ARG A 167 0.80 20.22 17.99
C ARG A 167 1.46 18.86 17.75
N ILE A 168 0.68 17.77 17.81
CA ILE A 168 1.18 16.40 17.62
C ILE A 168 1.78 16.24 16.23
N ARG A 169 1.08 16.72 15.19
CA ARG A 169 1.59 16.69 13.81
C ARG A 169 2.90 17.45 13.67
N LYS A 170 3.02 18.62 14.30
CA LYS A 170 4.28 19.38 14.31
C LYS A 170 5.41 18.59 14.99
N VAL A 171 5.17 18.05 16.18
CA VAL A 171 6.16 17.24 16.91
C VAL A 171 6.60 16.02 16.09
N LEU A 172 5.65 15.30 15.47
CA LEU A 172 5.97 14.16 14.61
C LEU A 172 6.75 14.59 13.37
N HIS A 173 6.35 15.69 12.72
CA HIS A 173 7.06 16.22 11.56
C HIS A 173 8.50 16.58 11.89
N ASP A 174 8.72 17.32 12.99
CA ASP A 174 10.05 17.77 13.40
C ASP A 174 10.92 16.57 13.81
N CYS A 175 10.36 15.61 14.53
CA CYS A 175 11.05 14.37 14.92
C CYS A 175 11.43 13.51 13.70
N VAL A 176 10.50 13.30 12.76
CA VAL A 176 10.76 12.50 11.55
C VAL A 176 11.77 13.21 10.67
N THR A 177 11.68 14.53 10.50
CA THR A 177 12.65 15.30 9.71
C THR A 177 14.05 15.19 10.31
N PHE A 178 14.17 15.33 11.64
CA PHE A 178 15.43 15.16 12.34
C PHE A 178 15.98 13.74 12.20
N GLN A 179 15.15 12.73 12.44
CA GLN A 179 15.55 11.34 12.27
C GLN A 179 16.07 11.16 10.85
N VAL A 180 15.29 11.59 9.86
CA VAL A 180 15.61 11.38 8.44
C VAL A 180 16.93 12.03 8.02
N SER A 181 17.24 13.20 8.58
CA SER A 181 18.52 13.87 8.31
C SER A 181 19.74 13.15 8.89
N LEU A 182 19.58 12.32 9.93
CA LEU A 182 20.71 11.62 10.55
C LEU A 182 21.24 10.47 9.68
N GLU A 183 20.39 9.79 8.90
CA GLU A 183 20.85 8.78 7.94
C GLU A 183 21.29 9.36 6.60
N GLY A 184 20.78 10.53 6.19
CA GLY A 184 21.29 11.21 4.99
C GLY A 184 22.77 11.63 5.08
N ASN A 185 23.35 11.56 6.28
CA ASN A 185 24.75 11.85 6.61
C ASN A 185 25.59 10.60 6.96
N ALA A 186 25.03 9.39 6.86
CA ALA A 186 25.70 8.11 7.13
C ALA A 186 25.90 7.32 5.83
#